data_AF-A0A7Z9BQE1-F1
#
_entry.id   AF-A0A7Z9BQE1-F1
#
_cell.length_a   1.000
_cell.length_b   1.000
_cell.length_c   1.000
_cell.angle_alpha   90.00
_cell.angle_beta   90.00
_cell.angle_gamma   90.00
#
_symmetry.space_group_name_H-M   'P 1'
#
loop_
_entity.id
_entity.type
_entity.pdbx_description
1 polymer ?
#
loop_
_entity_poly.entity_id
_entity_poly.type
_entity_poly.pdbx_seq_one_letter_code
_entity_poly.pdbx_strand_id
1 'polypeptide(L)'
;MNRDSEPRANLKEFEQPMSPQEVDPQQKRWQKEELEKNGKTLTANPGDRIDNSKTLAEKAKQVAVDAPDITGDHIVVPTYFMVEYPNGERKALHHVRDAEEISDVIRQARVDENGNRIWW
;
A
#
# COMPACT_ATOMS: atom_id res chain seq x y z
N MET A 1 17.76 -7.41 26.63
CA MET A 1 17.00 -8.18 25.63
C MET A 1 16.11 -7.20 24.91
N ASN A 2 16.39 -6.93 23.64
CA ASN A 2 15.62 -6.00 22.82
C ASN A 2 14.31 -6.69 22.44
N ARG A 3 13.17 -6.11 22.82
CA ARG A 3 11.83 -6.63 22.48
C ARG A 3 11.37 -6.21 21.08
N ASP A 4 12.22 -5.50 20.35
CA ASP A 4 11.93 -4.93 19.03
C ASP A 4 11.99 -5.96 17.89
N SER A 5 12.52 -7.16 18.15
CA SER A 5 12.64 -8.26 17.20
C SER A 5 11.62 -9.38 17.39
N GLU A 6 10.62 -9.20 18.27
CA GLU A 6 9.46 -10.10 18.30
C GLU A 6 8.59 -9.84 17.05
N PRO A 7 8.25 -10.86 16.24
CA PRO A 7 7.29 -10.69 15.15
C PRO A 7 5.94 -10.34 15.78
N ARG A 8 5.58 -9.05 15.74
CA ARG A 8 4.33 -8.53 16.31
C ARG A 8 3.16 -9.28 15.68
N ALA A 9 2.43 -10.03 16.49
CA ALA A 9 1.23 -10.76 16.08
C ALA A 9 0.27 -9.83 15.30
N ASN A 10 -0.24 -10.30 14.15
CA ASN A 10 -1.03 -9.57 13.13
C ASN A 10 -0.26 -8.82 12.01
N LEU A 11 0.75 -9.46 11.39
CA LEU A 11 1.30 -8.97 10.11
C LEU A 11 0.37 -9.26 8.90
N LYS A 12 -0.28 -10.44 8.85
CA LYS A 12 -1.10 -10.87 7.70
C LYS A 12 -2.25 -9.94 7.32
N GLU A 13 -2.86 -9.29 8.30
CA GLU A 13 -4.00 -8.39 8.08
C GLU A 13 -3.60 -7.14 7.28
N PHE A 14 -2.36 -6.67 7.46
CA PHE A 14 -1.82 -5.47 6.81
C PHE A 14 -0.80 -5.78 5.71
N GLU A 15 -0.56 -7.06 5.41
CA GLU A 15 0.27 -7.49 4.28
C GLU A 15 -0.33 -7.00 2.96
N GLN A 16 0.45 -6.27 2.19
CA GLN A 16 0.00 -5.73 0.92
C GLN A 16 0.18 -6.78 -0.18
N PRO A 17 -0.73 -6.86 -1.16
CA PRO A 17 -0.55 -7.77 -2.28
C PRO A 17 0.63 -7.29 -3.14
N MET A 18 1.57 -8.19 -3.43
CA MET A 18 2.77 -7.90 -4.22
C MET A 18 2.75 -8.61 -5.58
N SER A 19 1.80 -9.54 -5.77
CA SER A 19 1.61 -10.30 -7.00
C SER A 19 0.14 -10.32 -7.43
N PRO A 20 -0.14 -10.49 -8.74
CA PRO A 20 -1.52 -10.55 -9.22
C PRO A 20 -2.35 -11.64 -8.53
N GLN A 21 -1.75 -12.75 -8.09
CA GLN A 21 -2.48 -13.85 -7.46
C GLN A 21 -2.98 -13.50 -6.04
N GLU A 22 -2.36 -12.53 -5.38
CA GLU A 22 -2.71 -12.10 -4.02
C GLU A 22 -3.81 -11.03 -3.98
N VAL A 23 -4.08 -10.41 -5.13
CA VAL A 23 -5.12 -9.37 -5.25
C VAL A 23 -6.50 -10.00 -5.23
N ASP A 24 -7.40 -9.43 -4.42
CA ASP A 24 -8.79 -9.88 -4.29
C ASP A 24 -9.50 -9.97 -5.67
N PRO A 25 -10.01 -11.16 -6.06
CA PRO A 25 -10.73 -11.34 -7.32
C PRO A 25 -11.94 -10.42 -7.50
N GLN A 26 -12.61 -10.00 -6.41
CA GLN A 26 -13.74 -9.08 -6.52
C GLN A 26 -13.27 -7.67 -6.89
N GLN A 27 -12.21 -7.17 -6.24
CA GLN A 27 -11.54 -5.93 -6.64
C GLN A 27 -11.11 -5.97 -8.12
N LYS A 28 -10.48 -7.07 -8.59
CA LYS A 28 -10.09 -7.20 -10.01
C LYS A 28 -11.26 -7.04 -10.97
N ARG A 29 -12.35 -7.76 -10.71
CA ARG A 29 -13.55 -7.72 -11.56
C ARG A 29 -14.13 -6.30 -11.60
N TRP A 30 -14.26 -5.66 -10.44
CA TRP A 30 -14.78 -4.30 -10.35
C TRP A 30 -13.91 -3.29 -11.10
N GLN A 31 -12.58 -3.32 -10.91
CA GLN A 31 -11.67 -2.42 -11.61
C GLN A 31 -11.74 -2.59 -13.12
N LYS A 32 -11.76 -3.85 -13.60
CA LYS A 32 -11.90 -4.15 -15.02
C LYS A 32 -13.20 -3.59 -15.60
N GLU A 33 -14.33 -3.83 -14.93
CA GLU A 33 -15.62 -3.33 -15.39
C GLU A 33 -15.66 -1.78 -15.42
N GLU A 34 -15.09 -1.13 -14.42
CA GLU A 34 -15.05 0.34 -14.35
C GLU A 34 -14.16 0.93 -15.45
N LEU A 35 -13.02 0.30 -15.75
CA LEU A 35 -12.14 0.69 -16.85
C LEU A 35 -12.79 0.46 -18.22
N GLU A 36 -13.52 -0.65 -18.40
CA GLU A 36 -14.26 -0.93 -19.64
C GLU A 36 -15.39 0.09 -19.87
N LYS A 37 -16.11 0.48 -18.82
CA LYS A 37 -17.22 1.43 -18.90
C LYS A 37 -16.75 2.87 -19.07
N ASN A 38 -15.77 3.29 -18.26
CA ASN A 38 -15.45 4.70 -18.05
C ASN A 38 -13.98 5.04 -18.34
N GLY A 39 -13.11 4.09 -18.66
CA GLY A 39 -11.65 4.30 -18.68
C GLY A 39 -11.14 5.48 -19.52
N LYS A 40 -11.88 5.89 -20.56
CA LYS A 40 -11.53 7.06 -21.40
C LYS A 40 -11.80 8.41 -20.74
N THR A 41 -12.62 8.46 -19.69
CA THR A 41 -13.02 9.69 -19.00
C THR A 41 -12.44 9.79 -17.59
N LEU A 42 -11.86 8.70 -17.07
CA LEU A 42 -11.28 8.68 -15.74
C LEU A 42 -9.96 9.47 -15.70
N THR A 43 -9.81 10.29 -14.68
CA THR A 43 -8.57 11.03 -14.38
C THR A 43 -7.64 10.27 -13.43
N ALA A 44 -8.14 9.21 -12.80
CA ALA A 44 -7.40 8.33 -11.90
C ALA A 44 -7.91 6.89 -12.04
N ASN A 45 -7.05 5.93 -11.74
CA ASN A 45 -7.43 4.52 -11.75
C ASN A 45 -8.53 4.27 -10.71
N PRO A 46 -9.51 3.38 -10.99
CA PRO A 46 -10.58 3.09 -10.04
C PRO A 46 -10.06 2.68 -8.66
N GLY A 47 -9.04 1.81 -8.64
CA GLY A 47 -8.38 1.34 -7.41
C GLY A 47 -7.56 2.39 -6.67
N ASP A 48 -7.25 3.52 -7.30
CA ASP A 48 -6.52 4.65 -6.68
C ASP A 48 -7.45 5.65 -5.99
N ARG A 49 -8.77 5.48 -6.10
CA ARG A 49 -9.72 6.41 -5.46
C ARG A 49 -9.69 6.26 -3.94
N ILE A 50 -9.56 7.38 -3.25
CA ILE A 50 -9.59 7.45 -1.79
C ILE A 50 -11.02 7.27 -1.29
N ASP A 51 -11.19 6.32 -0.38
CA ASP A 51 -12.42 6.11 0.37
C ASP A 51 -12.11 6.18 1.87
N ASN A 52 -12.64 7.22 2.52
CA ASN A 52 -12.40 7.47 3.94
C ASN A 52 -13.19 6.53 4.85
N SER A 53 -14.17 5.79 4.32
CA SER A 53 -14.95 4.82 5.10
C SER A 53 -14.21 3.50 5.35
N LYS A 54 -13.19 3.21 4.54
CA LYS A 54 -12.38 2.00 4.65
C LYS A 54 -11.52 1.97 5.91
N THR A 55 -11.47 0.81 6.54
CA THR A 55 -10.56 0.47 7.63
C THR A 55 -9.10 0.41 7.16
N LEU A 56 -8.15 0.41 8.10
CA LEU A 56 -6.73 0.24 7.78
C LEU A 56 -6.42 -1.08 7.08
N ALA A 57 -7.08 -2.17 7.48
CA ALA A 57 -6.92 -3.49 6.87
C ALA A 57 -7.41 -3.50 5.41
N GLU A 58 -8.58 -2.90 5.14
CA GLU A 58 -9.09 -2.77 3.77
C GLU A 58 -8.19 -1.89 2.90
N LYS A 59 -7.66 -0.79 3.45
CA LYS A 59 -6.68 0.06 2.77
C LYS A 59 -5.39 -0.69 2.45
N ALA A 60 -4.92 -1.55 3.33
CA ALA A 60 -3.72 -2.36 3.10
C ALA A 60 -3.85 -3.32 1.91
N LYS A 61 -5.06 -3.84 1.66
CA LYS A 61 -5.37 -4.73 0.52
C LYS A 61 -5.80 -4.00 -0.75
N GLN A 62 -5.93 -2.67 -0.71
CA GLN A 62 -6.35 -1.88 -1.86
C GLN A 62 -5.22 -1.75 -2.88
N VAL A 63 -5.55 -1.99 -4.16
CA VAL A 63 -4.60 -1.98 -5.27
C VAL A 63 -4.98 -0.90 -6.26
N ALA A 64 -4.06 -0.01 -6.58
CA ALA A 64 -4.24 1.08 -7.53
C ALA A 64 -4.13 0.58 -8.98
N VAL A 65 -3.21 -0.34 -9.23
CA VAL A 65 -2.93 -0.92 -10.55
C VAL A 65 -2.69 -2.42 -10.43
N ASP A 66 -3.35 -3.20 -11.27
CA ASP A 66 -3.14 -4.63 -11.49
C ASP A 66 -3.25 -4.86 -13.00
N ALA A 67 -2.14 -4.65 -13.71
CA ALA A 67 -2.08 -4.65 -15.17
C ALA A 67 -0.68 -4.97 -15.69
N PRO A 68 -0.56 -5.47 -16.94
CA PRO A 68 0.74 -5.56 -17.62
C PRO A 68 1.33 -4.17 -17.90
N ASP A 69 2.64 -4.03 -17.74
CA ASP A 69 3.38 -2.86 -18.16
C ASP A 69 3.72 -2.92 -19.68
N ILE A 70 4.58 -2.00 -20.13
CA ILE A 70 4.99 -1.94 -21.55
C ILE A 70 5.92 -3.08 -21.97
N THR A 71 6.62 -3.74 -21.03
CA THR A 71 7.45 -4.93 -21.32
C THR A 71 6.61 -6.21 -21.35
N GLY A 72 5.38 -6.15 -20.82
CA GLY A 72 4.48 -7.28 -20.67
C GLY A 72 4.54 -7.90 -19.27
N ASP A 73 5.36 -7.36 -18.37
CA ASP A 73 5.43 -7.80 -16.99
C ASP A 73 4.19 -7.33 -16.24
N HIS A 74 3.56 -8.25 -15.49
CA HIS A 74 2.35 -7.93 -14.74
C HIS A 74 2.71 -7.29 -13.41
N ILE A 75 2.42 -5.99 -13.28
CA ILE A 75 2.72 -5.23 -12.07
C ILE A 75 1.47 -5.09 -11.19
N VAL A 76 1.71 -5.14 -9.87
CA VAL A 76 0.71 -4.81 -8.85
C VAL A 76 1.23 -3.64 -8.04
N VAL A 77 0.43 -2.59 -7.95
CA VAL A 77 0.76 -1.36 -7.22
C VAL A 77 -0.25 -1.16 -6.11
N PRO A 78 0.13 -1.32 -4.83
CA PRO A 78 -0.73 -0.98 -3.70
C PRO A 78 -1.09 0.52 -3.68
N THR A 79 -2.31 0.85 -3.26
CA THR A 79 -2.77 2.25 -3.19
C THR A 79 -2.16 3.01 -2.01
N TYR A 80 -1.90 2.31 -0.91
CA TYR A 80 -1.38 2.90 0.32
C TYR A 80 0.01 2.35 0.64
N PHE A 81 0.80 3.13 1.36
CA PHE A 81 2.02 2.73 2.03
C PHE A 81 1.70 2.52 3.52
N MET A 82 1.84 1.29 4.00
CA MET A 82 1.53 0.95 5.39
C MET A 82 2.73 1.30 6.30
N VAL A 83 2.48 2.15 7.29
CA VAL A 83 3.50 2.62 8.23
C VAL A 83 3.11 2.26 9.65
N GLU A 84 4.08 1.77 10.42
CA GLU A 84 4.00 1.65 11.87
C GLU A 84 5.05 2.59 12.49
N TYR A 85 4.58 3.53 13.29
CA TYR A 85 5.39 4.51 14.00
C TYR A 85 5.92 3.92 15.33
N PRO A 86 6.97 4.51 15.95
CA PRO A 86 7.55 4.00 17.20
C PRO A 86 6.56 3.93 18.37
N ASN A 87 5.57 4.81 18.39
CA ASN A 87 4.49 4.85 19.38
C ASN A 87 3.46 3.71 19.21
N GLY A 88 3.61 2.85 18.19
CA GLY A 88 2.67 1.78 17.84
C GLY A 88 1.49 2.24 16.97
N GLU A 89 1.43 3.52 16.60
CA GLU A 89 0.41 4.03 15.68
C GLU A 89 0.64 3.47 14.27
N ARG A 90 -0.44 3.01 13.63
CA ARG A 90 -0.44 2.53 12.25
C ARG A 90 -1.20 3.47 11.35
N LYS A 91 -0.60 3.81 10.21
CA LYS A 91 -1.24 4.63 9.17
C LYS A 91 -1.15 3.95 7.81
N ALA A 92 -2.15 4.21 6.99
CA ALA A 92 -2.16 3.90 5.56
C ALA A 92 -2.01 5.24 4.82
N LEU A 93 -0.81 5.51 4.27
CA LEU A 93 -0.50 6.75 3.57
C LEU A 93 -0.73 6.57 2.07
N HIS A 94 -1.57 7.38 1.46
CA HIS A 94 -1.87 7.25 0.03
C HIS A 94 -0.64 7.61 -0.81
N HIS A 95 -0.22 6.73 -1.73
CA HIS A 95 1.07 6.85 -2.40
C HIS A 95 1.26 8.14 -3.22
N VAL A 96 0.17 8.70 -3.76
CA VAL A 96 0.20 10.03 -4.41
C VAL A 96 -0.05 11.19 -3.42
N ARG A 97 -1.20 11.20 -2.75
CA ARG A 97 -1.66 12.34 -1.93
C ARG A 97 -0.74 12.64 -0.74
N ASP A 98 -0.19 11.60 -0.10
CA ASP A 98 0.55 11.73 1.16
C ASP A 98 2.07 11.63 0.93
N ALA A 99 2.54 11.97 -0.28
CA ALA A 99 3.94 11.87 -0.67
C ALA A 99 4.90 12.65 0.25
N GLU A 100 4.47 13.80 0.80
CA GLU A 100 5.24 14.56 1.79
C GLU A 100 5.40 13.77 3.10
N GLU A 101 4.30 13.27 3.68
CA GLU A 101 4.36 12.46 4.91
C GLU A 101 5.15 11.16 4.69
N ILE A 102 5.03 10.53 3.51
CA ILE A 102 5.85 9.37 3.16
C ILE A 102 7.34 9.75 3.11
N SER A 103 7.67 10.90 2.51
CA SER A 103 9.05 11.41 2.49
C SER A 103 9.57 11.66 3.92
N ASP A 104 8.75 12.24 4.79
CA ASP A 104 9.04 12.42 6.22
C ASP A 104 9.32 11.10 6.93
N VAL A 105 8.45 10.11 6.73
CA VAL A 105 8.62 8.76 7.29
C VAL A 105 9.93 8.16 6.82
N ILE A 106 10.25 8.22 5.53
CA ILE A 106 11.50 7.68 4.98
C ILE A 106 12.73 8.42 5.54
N ARG A 107 12.65 9.75 5.68
CA ARG A 107 13.74 10.56 6.25
C ARG A 107 14.00 10.26 7.73
N GLN A 108 12.94 10.01 8.49
CA GLN A 108 13.02 9.67 9.91
C GLN A 108 13.45 8.21 10.10
N ALA A 109 13.07 7.32 9.18
CA ALA A 109 13.44 5.92 9.17
C ALA A 109 14.88 5.66 8.68
N ARG A 110 15.85 6.49 9.08
CA ARG A 110 17.26 6.22 8.76
C ARG A 110 17.66 4.88 9.38
N VAL A 111 18.49 4.12 8.68
CA VAL A 111 19.00 2.84 9.18
C VAL A 111 20.42 2.98 9.72
N ASP A 112 20.76 2.17 10.73
CA ASP A 112 22.15 2.01 11.15
C ASP A 112 22.94 1.16 10.14
N GLU A 113 24.24 1.00 10.40
CA GLU A 113 25.14 0.18 9.57
C GLU A 113 24.71 -1.29 9.48
N ASN A 114 23.83 -1.74 10.39
CA ASN A 114 23.29 -3.10 10.43
C ASN A 114 21.91 -3.21 9.74
N GLY A 115 21.38 -2.12 9.19
CA GLY A 115 20.07 -2.08 8.55
C GLY A 115 18.89 -1.93 9.53
N ASN A 116 19.15 -1.70 10.82
CA ASN A 116 18.09 -1.46 11.80
C ASN A 116 17.56 -0.04 11.67
N ARG A 117 16.23 0.13 11.74
CA ARG A 117 15.60 1.45 11.70
C ARG A 117 15.90 2.22 12.99
N ILE A 118 16.58 3.36 12.88
CA ILE A 118 16.90 4.29 13.96
C ILE A 118 15.93 5.47 13.90
N TRP A 119 15.45 5.90 15.06
CA TRP A 119 14.66 7.12 15.23
C TRP A 119 15.41 8.04 16.22
N TRP A 120 15.58 9.33 15.90
CA TRP A 120 16.17 10.34 16.79
C TRP A 120 15.37 11.63 16.75
#